data_AF-A0A3D0NYP4-F1
#
_entry.id   AF-A0A3D0NYP4-F1
#
_cell.length_a   1.000
_cell.length_b   1.000
_cell.length_c   1.000
_cell.angle_alpha   90.00
_cell.angle_beta   90.00
_cell.angle_gamma   90.00
#
_symmetry.space_group_name_H-M   'P 1'
#
loop_
_entity.id
_entity.type
_entity.pdbx_description
1 polymer ?
#
loop_
_entity_poly.entity_id
_entity_poly.type
_entity_poly.pdbx_seq_one_letter_code
_entity_poly.pdbx_strand_id
1 'polypeptide(L)'
;MNELVERAMQEGAVGLATGLIYVPGTYSETDEVIELAKAASKHGGIYASHIRDEGTGVVDAIKEAINIGEKADMPVQISHFKISAKSLWGQTPMTLGLVRDARKRGLNVTVDQYAYPASSTSLDARMPTWAIAGGREEGKKRLADPETRAKIKADMKKGLAERGFVDYAFAFVASHRANPEFNGKNIAQITKSVRSSDTLDEQIEQIFTMYEAGGAQMVYQVMSEDDVRAIMQDPFTMIASDSGVREFGSGVPHPRGYGNNARVLGRYVRELKIVSLEDAIRKMTSLPANVFGFRDRGQIREGFVADIVIFDEN
;
A
#
# COMPACT_ATOMS: atom_id res chain seq x y z
N MET A 1 10.46 -3.63 -22.67
CA MET A 1 10.67 -2.98 -21.36
C MET A 1 11.95 -3.42 -20.68
N ASN A 2 12.41 -4.67 -20.84
CA ASN A 2 13.65 -5.18 -20.23
C ASN A 2 14.88 -4.25 -20.41
N GLU A 3 15.13 -3.75 -21.63
CA GLU A 3 16.26 -2.82 -21.88
C GLU A 3 16.20 -1.55 -21.02
N LEU A 4 15.00 -1.03 -20.74
CA LEU A 4 14.83 0.14 -19.87
C LEU A 4 15.14 -0.19 -18.41
N VAL A 5 14.77 -1.41 -17.97
CA VAL A 5 15.09 -1.90 -16.62
C VAL A 5 16.60 -2.07 -16.48
N GLU A 6 17.25 -2.75 -17.42
CA GLU A 6 18.71 -2.94 -17.39
C GLU A 6 19.45 -1.60 -17.40
N ARG A 7 19.03 -0.66 -18.26
CA ARG A 7 19.62 0.68 -18.28
C ARG A 7 19.45 1.40 -16.93
N ALA A 8 18.26 1.39 -16.35
CA ALA A 8 18.03 2.03 -15.05
C ALA A 8 18.90 1.42 -13.94
N MET A 9 19.08 0.10 -13.92
CA MET A 9 19.98 -0.58 -12.98
C MET A 9 21.44 -0.15 -13.18
N GLN A 10 21.91 -0.06 -14.43
CA GLN A 10 23.26 0.43 -14.75
C GLN A 10 23.47 1.89 -14.35
N GLU A 11 22.41 2.71 -14.41
CA GLU A 11 22.40 4.10 -13.96
C GLU A 11 22.30 4.25 -12.43
N GLY A 12 22.19 3.14 -11.68
CA GLY A 12 22.24 3.13 -10.21
C GLY A 12 20.90 2.90 -9.51
N ALA A 13 19.85 2.47 -10.23
CA ALA A 13 18.63 2.00 -9.58
C ALA A 13 18.93 0.78 -8.69
N VAL A 14 18.29 0.74 -7.52
CA VAL A 14 18.50 -0.35 -6.54
C VAL A 14 17.68 -1.61 -6.83
N GLY A 15 16.74 -1.55 -7.78
CA GLY A 15 15.86 -2.66 -8.10
C GLY A 15 14.67 -2.27 -8.98
N LEU A 16 13.71 -3.20 -9.06
CA LEU A 16 12.47 -3.06 -9.80
C LEU A 16 11.30 -3.01 -8.82
N ALA A 17 10.40 -2.04 -8.97
CA ALA A 17 9.15 -1.95 -8.22
C ALA A 17 7.92 -2.13 -9.11
N THR A 18 6.87 -2.79 -8.60
CA THR A 18 5.58 -2.94 -9.29
C THR A 18 4.40 -2.43 -8.45
N GLY A 19 3.36 -1.96 -9.15
CA GLY A 19 2.08 -1.56 -8.58
C GLY A 19 0.93 -2.40 -9.16
N LEU A 20 0.93 -3.70 -8.86
CA LEU A 20 0.06 -4.67 -9.54
C LEU A 20 -1.42 -4.54 -9.16
N ILE A 21 -1.75 -3.82 -8.09
CA ILE A 21 -3.14 -3.49 -7.75
C ILE A 21 -3.74 -2.39 -8.65
N TYR A 22 -2.90 -1.60 -9.32
CA TYR A 22 -3.32 -0.41 -10.07
C TYR A 22 -3.31 -0.66 -11.57
N VAL A 23 -4.19 0.05 -12.29
CA VAL A 23 -4.08 0.16 -13.76
C VAL A 23 -2.85 1.02 -14.08
N PRO A 24 -1.98 0.61 -15.05
CA PRO A 24 -2.16 -0.55 -15.94
C PRO A 24 -1.58 -1.87 -15.41
N GLY A 25 -0.72 -1.86 -14.39
CA GLY A 25 0.01 -3.05 -13.91
C GLY A 25 -0.86 -4.25 -13.48
N THR A 26 -2.11 -4.01 -13.10
CA THR A 26 -3.10 -5.06 -12.79
C THR A 26 -3.38 -6.01 -13.96
N TYR A 27 -3.11 -5.58 -15.20
CA TYR A 27 -3.26 -6.39 -16.40
C TYR A 27 -1.96 -7.08 -16.85
N SER A 28 -0.82 -6.78 -16.21
CA SER A 28 0.42 -7.48 -16.51
C SER A 28 0.34 -8.92 -16.02
N GLU A 29 0.66 -9.85 -16.92
CA GLU A 29 0.80 -11.27 -16.60
C GLU A 29 2.02 -11.49 -15.70
N THR A 30 1.98 -12.49 -14.84
CA THR A 30 3.09 -12.77 -13.92
C THR A 30 4.39 -13.05 -14.68
N ASP A 31 4.33 -13.72 -15.82
CA ASP A 31 5.51 -14.04 -16.65
C ASP A 31 6.17 -12.78 -17.24
N GLU A 32 5.38 -11.76 -17.58
CA GLU A 32 5.92 -10.45 -18.00
C GLU A 32 6.75 -9.82 -16.86
N VAL A 33 6.22 -9.85 -15.64
CA VAL A 33 6.91 -9.30 -14.46
C VAL A 33 8.15 -10.11 -14.12
N ILE A 34 8.12 -11.43 -14.28
CA ILE A 34 9.29 -12.30 -14.11
C ILE A 34 10.42 -11.90 -15.05
N GLU A 35 10.13 -11.64 -16.33
CA GLU A 35 11.16 -11.25 -17.29
C GLU A 35 11.78 -9.88 -16.97
N LEU A 36 10.98 -8.93 -16.48
CA LEU A 36 11.50 -7.66 -15.98
C LEU A 36 12.33 -7.82 -14.71
N ALA A 37 11.90 -8.68 -13.79
CA ALA A 37 12.62 -8.97 -12.56
C ALA A 37 13.97 -9.64 -12.85
N LYS A 38 14.04 -10.57 -13.81
CA LYS A 38 15.29 -11.17 -14.28
C LYS A 38 16.25 -10.12 -14.87
N ALA A 39 15.73 -9.16 -15.62
CA ALA A 39 16.53 -8.06 -16.15
C ALA A 39 17.17 -7.23 -15.02
N ALA A 40 16.44 -6.94 -13.94
CA ALA A 40 17.00 -6.28 -12.77
C ALA A 40 17.98 -7.16 -11.98
N SER A 41 17.71 -8.46 -11.88
CA SER A 41 18.51 -9.43 -11.13
C SER A 41 19.95 -9.56 -11.66
N LYS A 42 20.16 -9.43 -12.99
CA LYS A 42 21.49 -9.38 -13.62
C LYS A 42 22.43 -8.32 -13.02
N HIS A 43 21.85 -7.29 -12.38
CA HIS A 43 22.56 -6.17 -11.78
C HIS A 43 22.47 -6.16 -10.25
N GLY A 44 22.02 -7.25 -9.62
CA GLY A 44 21.94 -7.39 -8.16
C GLY A 44 20.81 -6.58 -7.53
N GLY A 45 19.74 -6.30 -8.27
CA GLY A 45 18.59 -5.54 -7.79
C GLY A 45 17.71 -6.28 -6.77
N ILE A 46 16.71 -5.56 -6.23
CA ILE A 46 15.62 -6.11 -5.43
C ILE A 46 14.28 -6.01 -6.16
N TYR A 47 13.37 -6.96 -5.94
CA TYR A 47 11.98 -6.87 -6.38
C TYR A 47 11.10 -6.28 -5.28
N ALA A 48 10.61 -5.06 -5.44
CA ALA A 48 9.61 -4.46 -4.56
C ALA A 48 8.21 -4.54 -5.19
N SER A 49 7.16 -4.78 -4.40
CA SER A 49 5.81 -4.86 -4.95
C SER A 49 4.73 -4.33 -4.00
N HIS A 50 3.92 -3.40 -4.52
CA HIS A 50 2.52 -3.31 -4.14
C HIS A 50 1.78 -4.42 -4.86
N ILE A 51 1.58 -5.51 -4.11
CA ILE A 51 1.02 -6.77 -4.63
C ILE A 51 -0.39 -6.60 -5.18
N ARG A 52 -0.78 -7.54 -6.05
CA ARG A 52 -1.98 -7.44 -6.90
C ARG A 52 -3.28 -7.29 -6.13
N ASP A 53 -3.39 -7.91 -4.96
CA ASP A 53 -4.50 -7.72 -4.06
C ASP A 53 -4.03 -7.76 -2.60
N GLU A 54 -4.60 -6.89 -1.77
CA GLU A 54 -4.34 -6.82 -0.33
C GLU A 54 -5.62 -7.16 0.46
N GLY A 55 -6.68 -7.59 -0.21
CA GLY A 55 -7.97 -7.94 0.33
C GLY A 55 -8.19 -9.44 0.31
N THR A 56 -9.26 -9.90 -0.33
CA THR A 56 -9.66 -11.31 -0.36
C THR A 56 -8.71 -12.21 -1.15
N GLY A 57 -7.93 -11.67 -2.08
CA GLY A 57 -6.92 -12.37 -2.89
C GLY A 57 -5.49 -12.25 -2.36
N VAL A 58 -5.29 -11.72 -1.14
CA VAL A 58 -3.96 -11.43 -0.58
C VAL A 58 -3.01 -12.63 -0.54
N VAL A 59 -3.52 -13.83 -0.31
CA VAL A 59 -2.71 -15.06 -0.29
C VAL A 59 -2.07 -15.33 -1.65
N ASP A 60 -2.85 -15.25 -2.72
CA ASP A 60 -2.36 -15.53 -4.06
C ASP A 60 -1.44 -14.41 -4.54
N ALA A 61 -1.72 -13.16 -4.16
CA ALA A 61 -0.85 -12.02 -4.46
C ALA A 61 0.53 -12.11 -3.74
N ILE A 62 0.57 -12.59 -2.49
CA ILE A 62 1.85 -12.87 -1.79
C ILE A 62 2.61 -14.00 -2.48
N LYS A 63 1.91 -15.09 -2.85
CA LYS A 63 2.52 -16.21 -3.59
C LYS A 63 3.05 -15.78 -4.95
N GLU A 64 2.34 -14.89 -5.64
CA GLU A 64 2.80 -14.30 -6.91
C GLU A 64 4.13 -13.56 -6.72
N ALA A 65 4.23 -12.69 -5.71
CA ALA A 65 5.46 -11.95 -5.43
C ALA A 65 6.64 -12.88 -5.08
N ILE A 66 6.38 -13.94 -4.30
CA ILE A 66 7.37 -14.96 -3.97
C ILE A 66 7.81 -15.71 -5.23
N ASN A 67 6.88 -16.17 -6.07
CA ASN A 67 7.19 -16.87 -7.32
C ASN A 67 8.03 -16.00 -8.26
N ILE A 68 7.74 -14.70 -8.35
CA ILE A 68 8.56 -13.76 -9.13
C ILE A 68 10.00 -13.74 -8.60
N GLY A 69 10.18 -13.60 -7.28
CA GLY A 69 11.50 -13.65 -6.64
C GLY A 69 12.25 -14.97 -6.89
N GLU A 70 11.56 -16.11 -6.75
CA GLU A 70 12.14 -17.45 -7.00
C GLU A 70 12.56 -17.61 -8.48
N LYS A 71 11.74 -17.15 -9.43
CA LYS A 71 12.00 -17.28 -10.87
C LYS A 71 13.04 -16.29 -11.39
N ALA A 72 13.20 -15.15 -10.74
CA ALA A 72 14.17 -14.13 -11.08
C ALA A 72 15.50 -14.25 -10.30
N ASP A 73 15.57 -15.15 -9.32
CA ASP A 73 16.69 -15.24 -8.36
C ASP A 73 16.98 -13.88 -7.71
N MET A 74 15.93 -13.25 -7.17
CA MET A 74 16.00 -11.88 -6.67
C MET A 74 15.36 -11.75 -5.29
N PRO A 75 15.95 -11.00 -4.35
CA PRO A 75 15.29 -10.67 -3.09
C PRO A 75 13.94 -9.99 -3.34
N VAL A 76 13.00 -10.20 -2.42
CA VAL A 76 11.64 -9.66 -2.52
C VAL A 76 11.34 -8.74 -1.34
N GLN A 77 10.72 -7.61 -1.61
CA GLN A 77 10.21 -6.65 -0.65
C GLN A 77 8.72 -6.44 -0.91
N ILE A 78 7.87 -6.95 -0.03
CA ILE A 78 6.42 -6.73 -0.15
C ILE A 78 6.09 -5.42 0.55
N SER A 79 5.76 -4.40 -0.24
CA SER A 79 5.54 -3.05 0.26
C SER A 79 4.29 -2.99 1.13
N HIS A 80 4.32 -2.13 2.16
CA HIS A 80 3.21 -1.77 3.05
C HIS A 80 2.27 -2.93 3.38
N PHE A 81 2.84 -4.05 3.85
CA PHE A 81 2.16 -5.30 4.07
C PHE A 81 0.96 -5.15 5.01
N LYS A 82 -0.19 -5.67 4.57
CA LYS A 82 -1.47 -5.48 5.25
C LYS A 82 -2.51 -6.52 4.82
N ILE A 83 -3.59 -6.59 5.60
CA ILE A 83 -4.86 -7.19 5.21
C ILE A 83 -5.92 -6.10 5.21
N SER A 84 -6.48 -5.80 4.04
CA SER A 84 -7.43 -4.71 3.79
C SER A 84 -8.89 -5.18 3.65
N ALA A 85 -9.13 -6.50 3.68
CA ALA A 85 -10.45 -7.08 3.75
C ALA A 85 -10.80 -7.36 5.22
N LYS A 86 -11.86 -6.72 5.72
CA LYS A 86 -12.37 -6.92 7.08
C LYS A 86 -12.76 -8.38 7.35
N SER A 87 -13.23 -9.08 6.32
CA SER A 87 -13.50 -10.53 6.37
C SER A 87 -12.27 -11.40 6.66
N LEU A 88 -11.04 -10.87 6.50
CA LEU A 88 -9.79 -11.57 6.74
C LEU A 88 -8.94 -10.97 7.88
N TRP A 89 -9.45 -9.98 8.63
CA TRP A 89 -8.71 -9.45 9.77
C TRP A 89 -8.39 -10.55 10.78
N GLY A 90 -7.19 -10.48 11.37
CA GLY A 90 -6.64 -11.52 12.25
C GLY A 90 -5.91 -12.65 11.51
N GLN A 91 -5.91 -12.68 10.17
CA GLN A 91 -5.20 -13.69 9.38
C GLN A 91 -3.72 -13.34 9.12
N THR A 92 -3.17 -12.37 9.85
CA THR A 92 -1.73 -12.04 9.80
C THR A 92 -0.80 -13.26 10.01
N PRO A 93 -1.08 -14.21 10.94
CA PRO A 93 -0.24 -15.39 11.10
C PRO A 93 -0.12 -16.23 9.82
N MET A 94 -1.20 -16.33 9.04
CA MET A 94 -1.19 -17.04 7.76
C MET A 94 -0.36 -16.28 6.72
N THR A 95 -0.60 -14.98 6.55
CA THR A 95 0.08 -14.18 5.50
C THR A 95 1.58 -14.01 5.78
N LEU A 96 1.98 -13.73 7.01
CA LEU A 96 3.40 -13.75 7.42
C LEU A 96 4.00 -15.16 7.37
N GLY A 97 3.19 -16.19 7.60
CA GLY A 97 3.60 -17.59 7.45
C GLY A 97 4.19 -17.85 6.07
N LEU A 98 3.54 -17.35 5.00
CA LEU A 98 4.02 -17.45 3.62
C LEU A 98 5.41 -16.81 3.45
N VAL A 99 5.61 -15.62 4.03
CA VAL A 99 6.89 -14.90 3.99
C VAL A 99 7.98 -15.70 4.70
N ARG A 100 7.70 -16.17 5.92
CA ARG A 100 8.64 -16.98 6.72
C ARG A 100 8.99 -18.28 6.03
N ASP A 101 8.02 -18.93 5.39
CA ASP A 101 8.25 -20.19 4.68
C ASP A 101 9.09 -20.01 3.42
N ALA A 102 8.88 -18.92 2.65
CA ALA A 102 9.77 -18.58 1.53
C ALA A 102 11.21 -18.33 2.02
N ARG A 103 11.38 -17.64 3.16
CA ARG A 103 12.70 -17.45 3.78
C ARG A 103 13.35 -18.75 4.23
N LYS A 104 12.59 -19.70 4.79
CA LYS A 104 13.11 -21.04 5.14
C LYS A 104 13.59 -21.80 3.91
N ARG A 105 13.00 -21.56 2.73
CA ARG A 105 13.44 -22.13 1.45
C ARG A 105 14.67 -21.42 0.86
N GLY A 106 15.16 -20.36 1.49
CA GLY A 106 16.37 -19.63 1.07
C GLY A 106 16.10 -18.32 0.32
N LEU A 107 14.85 -17.98 0.01
CA LEU A 107 14.54 -16.70 -0.65
C LEU A 107 14.57 -15.55 0.36
N ASN A 108 15.32 -14.49 0.08
CA ASN A 108 15.32 -13.30 0.92
C ASN A 108 14.05 -12.47 0.69
N VAL A 109 12.97 -12.78 1.42
CA VAL A 109 11.71 -12.01 1.41
C VAL A 109 11.61 -11.13 2.64
N THR A 110 11.35 -9.84 2.46
CA THR A 110 11.09 -8.88 3.54
C THR A 110 9.79 -8.15 3.27
N VAL A 111 9.27 -7.48 4.29
CA VAL A 111 8.07 -6.65 4.18
C VAL A 111 8.33 -5.30 4.82
N ASP A 112 7.54 -4.29 4.48
CA ASP A 112 7.49 -3.05 5.26
C ASP A 112 6.07 -2.73 5.72
N GLN A 113 5.94 -1.84 6.69
CA GLN A 113 4.65 -1.35 7.17
C GLN A 113 4.75 0.09 7.71
N TYR A 114 3.67 0.85 7.56
CA TYR A 114 3.39 2.09 8.28
C TYR A 114 2.55 1.83 9.55
N ALA A 115 2.73 2.65 10.57
CA ALA A 115 2.23 2.42 11.93
C ALA A 115 0.77 2.85 12.18
N TYR A 116 -0.14 2.52 11.24
CA TYR A 116 -1.54 2.95 11.28
C TYR A 116 -2.50 1.90 10.68
N PRO A 117 -3.73 1.76 11.22
CA PRO A 117 -4.74 0.86 10.68
C PRO A 117 -5.56 1.47 9.52
N ALA A 118 -4.98 2.43 8.80
CA ALA A 118 -5.60 3.08 7.65
C ALA A 118 -4.60 3.19 6.49
N SER A 119 -5.08 3.02 5.27
CA SER A 119 -4.30 3.24 4.04
C SER A 119 -4.64 4.57 3.40
N SER A 120 -3.89 4.97 2.38
CA SER A 120 -4.19 6.18 1.60
C SER A 120 -3.83 5.98 0.14
N THR A 121 -4.79 6.21 -0.75
CA THR A 121 -4.60 6.19 -2.21
C THR A 121 -5.75 6.95 -2.88
N SER A 122 -5.88 6.87 -4.20
CA SER A 122 -6.94 7.55 -4.95
C SER A 122 -8.34 6.96 -4.68
N LEU A 123 -9.37 7.76 -4.94
CA LEU A 123 -10.77 7.32 -4.97
C LEU A 123 -11.00 6.19 -5.99
N ASP A 124 -10.27 6.25 -7.11
CA ASP A 124 -10.35 5.31 -8.22
C ASP A 124 -10.11 3.85 -7.78
N ALA A 125 -9.35 3.63 -6.71
CA ALA A 125 -9.11 2.30 -6.15
C ALA A 125 -10.37 1.63 -5.53
N ARG A 126 -11.52 2.30 -5.51
CA ARG A 126 -12.84 1.72 -5.18
C ARG A 126 -13.65 1.33 -6.42
N MET A 127 -13.22 1.76 -7.60
CA MET A 127 -13.86 1.41 -8.87
C MET A 127 -13.31 0.06 -9.37
N PRO A 128 -14.11 -0.76 -10.08
CA PRO A 128 -13.60 -1.94 -10.77
C PRO A 128 -12.50 -1.55 -11.75
N THR A 129 -11.41 -2.33 -11.81
CA THR A 129 -10.25 -2.01 -12.66
C THR A 129 -10.62 -1.86 -14.14
N TRP A 130 -11.54 -2.71 -14.63
CA TRP A 130 -12.07 -2.62 -16.00
C TRP A 130 -12.83 -1.31 -16.28
N ALA A 131 -13.44 -0.72 -15.25
CA ALA A 131 -14.18 0.53 -15.38
C ALA A 131 -13.23 1.70 -15.61
N ILE A 132 -12.05 1.67 -15.00
CA ILE A 132 -11.05 2.75 -15.06
C ILE A 132 -9.90 2.47 -16.05
N ALA A 133 -9.92 1.31 -16.71
CA ALA A 133 -8.94 0.94 -17.72
C ALA A 133 -8.95 1.92 -18.91
N GLY A 134 -7.77 2.29 -19.41
CA GLY A 134 -7.64 3.33 -20.45
C GLY A 134 -7.71 4.77 -19.91
N GLY A 135 -7.80 4.95 -18.59
CA GLY A 135 -7.74 6.26 -17.94
C GLY A 135 -9.11 6.90 -17.72
N ARG A 136 -9.07 8.12 -17.14
CA ARG A 136 -10.25 8.84 -16.63
C ARG A 136 -11.33 9.06 -17.69
N GLU A 137 -10.95 9.44 -18.90
CA GLU A 137 -11.91 9.76 -19.96
C GLU A 137 -12.67 8.52 -20.44
N GLU A 138 -11.98 7.38 -20.58
CA GLU A 138 -12.66 6.09 -20.86
C GLU A 138 -13.56 5.66 -19.70
N GLY A 139 -13.13 5.88 -18.45
CA GLY A 139 -13.97 5.65 -17.28
C GLY A 139 -15.24 6.50 -17.27
N LYS A 140 -15.16 7.78 -17.64
CA LYS A 140 -16.32 8.66 -17.79
C LYS A 140 -17.28 8.17 -18.88
N LYS A 141 -16.76 7.71 -20.03
CA LYS A 141 -17.60 7.13 -21.10
C LYS A 141 -18.38 5.90 -20.60
N ARG A 142 -17.74 5.01 -19.84
CA ARG A 142 -18.41 3.85 -19.20
C ARG A 142 -19.40 4.27 -18.11
N LEU A 143 -19.17 5.37 -17.41
CA LEU A 143 -20.15 5.86 -16.43
C LEU A 143 -21.35 6.56 -17.08
N ALA A 144 -21.20 7.10 -18.29
CA ALA A 144 -22.27 7.73 -19.06
C ALA A 144 -23.20 6.70 -19.73
N ASP A 145 -22.71 5.49 -20.03
CA ASP A 145 -23.51 4.40 -20.57
C ASP A 145 -24.32 3.69 -19.44
N PRO A 146 -25.66 3.60 -19.54
CA PRO A 146 -26.49 3.07 -18.46
C PRO A 146 -26.20 1.61 -18.09
N GLU A 147 -25.89 0.76 -19.07
CA GLU A 147 -25.63 -0.67 -18.84
C GLU A 147 -24.32 -0.86 -18.08
N THR A 148 -23.25 -0.22 -18.55
CA THR A 148 -21.95 -0.29 -17.89
C THR A 148 -21.95 0.42 -16.54
N ARG A 149 -22.64 1.56 -16.36
CA ARG A 149 -22.83 2.19 -15.04
C ARG A 149 -23.51 1.26 -14.04
N ALA A 150 -24.59 0.58 -14.45
CA ALA A 150 -25.29 -0.39 -13.61
C ALA A 150 -24.38 -1.57 -13.21
N LYS A 151 -23.58 -2.07 -14.16
CA LYS A 151 -22.59 -3.12 -13.91
C LYS A 151 -21.49 -2.66 -12.94
N ILE A 152 -20.93 -1.47 -13.13
CA ILE A 152 -19.92 -0.89 -12.23
C ILE A 152 -20.46 -0.80 -10.80
N LYS A 153 -21.69 -0.30 -10.65
CA LYS A 153 -22.36 -0.22 -9.34
C LYS A 153 -22.54 -1.61 -8.71
N ALA A 154 -22.98 -2.60 -9.48
CA ALA A 154 -23.13 -3.97 -8.99
C ALA A 154 -21.80 -4.59 -8.53
N ASP A 155 -20.73 -4.41 -9.32
CA ASP A 155 -19.38 -4.88 -8.98
C ASP A 155 -18.84 -4.19 -7.72
N MET A 156 -19.07 -2.88 -7.56
CA MET A 156 -18.71 -2.14 -6.36
C MET A 156 -19.44 -2.67 -5.12
N LYS A 157 -20.75 -2.94 -5.21
CA LYS A 157 -21.52 -3.54 -4.09
C LYS A 157 -20.98 -4.93 -3.73
N LYS A 158 -20.70 -5.76 -4.74
CA LYS A 158 -20.16 -7.11 -4.55
C LYS A 158 -18.79 -7.07 -3.87
N GLY A 159 -17.85 -6.28 -4.40
CA GLY A 159 -16.49 -6.17 -3.84
C GLY A 159 -16.48 -5.57 -2.43
N LEU A 160 -17.40 -4.65 -2.12
CA LEU A 160 -17.58 -4.11 -0.78
C LEU A 160 -18.01 -5.20 0.22
N ALA A 161 -19.02 -5.99 -0.16
CA ALA A 161 -19.56 -7.08 0.66
C ALA A 161 -18.53 -8.21 0.88
N GLU A 162 -17.80 -8.62 -0.16
CA GLU A 162 -16.74 -9.63 -0.08
C GLU A 162 -15.61 -9.22 0.89
N ARG A 163 -15.29 -7.91 0.91
CA ARG A 163 -14.33 -7.34 1.86
C ARG A 163 -14.89 -7.16 3.28
N GLY A 164 -16.18 -7.42 3.50
CA GLY A 164 -16.82 -7.33 4.82
C GLY A 164 -17.26 -5.93 5.24
N PHE A 165 -17.43 -5.00 4.28
CA PHE A 165 -17.97 -3.67 4.54
C PHE A 165 -19.43 -3.58 4.09
N VAL A 166 -20.22 -2.74 4.78
CA VAL A 166 -21.65 -2.54 4.48
C VAL A 166 -21.91 -1.24 3.72
N ASP A 167 -21.01 -0.26 3.86
CA ASP A 167 -21.05 1.04 3.21
C ASP A 167 -19.63 1.64 3.06
N TYR A 168 -19.52 2.88 2.58
CA TYR A 168 -18.26 3.60 2.41
C TYR A 168 -17.94 4.58 3.55
N ALA A 169 -18.46 4.37 4.76
CA ALA A 169 -18.14 5.22 5.92
C ALA A 169 -16.65 5.15 6.34
N PHE A 170 -15.94 4.10 5.92
CA PHE A 170 -14.50 3.93 6.14
C PHE A 170 -13.62 4.78 5.19
N ALA A 171 -14.20 5.38 4.15
CA ALA A 171 -13.48 6.10 3.09
C ALA A 171 -13.56 7.62 3.30
N PHE A 172 -12.50 8.22 3.81
CA PHE A 172 -12.37 9.64 4.12
C PHE A 172 -11.65 10.40 3.01
N VAL A 173 -12.13 11.59 2.67
CA VAL A 173 -11.48 12.46 1.68
C VAL A 173 -10.29 13.15 2.34
N ALA A 174 -9.09 12.88 1.85
CA ALA A 174 -7.89 13.62 2.23
C ALA A 174 -7.76 14.94 1.44
N SER A 175 -8.05 14.90 0.14
CA SER A 175 -8.03 16.09 -0.70
C SER A 175 -8.93 15.91 -1.90
N HIS A 176 -9.85 16.85 -2.11
CA HIS A 176 -10.73 16.93 -3.27
C HIS A 176 -10.70 18.34 -3.84
N ARG A 177 -9.99 18.52 -4.96
CA ARG A 177 -9.77 19.83 -5.58
C ARG A 177 -11.07 20.50 -6.03
N ALA A 178 -12.01 19.73 -6.57
CA ALA A 178 -13.26 20.27 -7.09
C ALA A 178 -14.20 20.80 -5.99
N ASN A 179 -14.10 20.26 -4.78
CA ASN A 179 -14.84 20.76 -3.63
C ASN A 179 -14.07 20.48 -2.31
N PRO A 180 -13.28 21.44 -1.82
CA PRO A 180 -12.49 21.30 -0.59
C PRO A 180 -13.31 21.09 0.68
N GLU A 181 -14.61 21.43 0.69
CA GLU A 181 -15.51 21.19 1.84
C GLU A 181 -15.72 19.71 2.14
N PHE A 182 -15.32 18.82 1.21
CA PHE A 182 -15.35 17.38 1.42
C PHE A 182 -14.16 16.87 2.24
N ASN A 183 -13.06 17.63 2.31
CA ASN A 183 -11.85 17.21 3.02
C ASN A 183 -12.16 16.93 4.50
N GLY A 184 -11.70 15.78 5.00
CA GLY A 184 -11.97 15.31 6.36
C GLY A 184 -13.31 14.62 6.56
N LYS A 185 -14.23 14.64 5.58
CA LYS A 185 -15.51 13.90 5.64
C LYS A 185 -15.37 12.55 4.94
N ASN A 186 -16.14 11.56 5.40
CA ASN A 186 -16.28 10.28 4.69
C ASN A 186 -17.38 10.32 3.62
N ILE A 187 -17.38 9.33 2.72
CA ILE A 187 -18.36 9.25 1.63
C ILE A 187 -19.80 9.25 2.15
N ALA A 188 -20.11 8.53 3.23
CA ALA A 188 -21.46 8.51 3.80
C ALA A 188 -21.93 9.91 4.27
N GLN A 189 -21.07 10.66 4.97
CA GLN A 189 -21.34 12.03 5.42
C GLN A 189 -21.51 12.99 4.23
N ILE A 190 -20.65 12.90 3.23
CA ILE A 190 -20.73 13.72 2.01
C ILE A 190 -22.06 13.44 1.30
N THR A 191 -22.39 12.17 1.09
CA THR A 191 -23.63 11.74 0.45
C THR A 191 -24.84 12.28 1.18
N LYS A 192 -24.88 12.16 2.51
CA LYS A 192 -25.96 12.70 3.34
C LYS A 192 -26.15 14.20 3.15
N SER A 193 -25.05 14.95 3.07
CA SER A 193 -25.09 16.41 2.90
C SER A 193 -25.48 16.86 1.49
N VAL A 194 -25.06 16.13 0.45
CA VAL A 194 -25.23 16.54 -0.95
C VAL A 194 -26.52 15.98 -1.56
N ARG A 195 -26.90 14.76 -1.18
CA ARG A 195 -27.99 13.98 -1.80
C ARG A 195 -29.17 13.75 -0.85
N SER A 196 -29.10 14.28 0.39
CA SER A 196 -30.10 14.06 1.45
C SER A 196 -30.40 12.57 1.73
N SER A 197 -29.40 11.70 1.50
CA SER A 197 -29.47 10.25 1.66
C SER A 197 -28.08 9.70 1.94
N ASP A 198 -27.99 8.56 2.63
CA ASP A 198 -26.74 7.84 2.88
C ASP A 198 -26.86 6.35 2.53
N THR A 199 -27.83 5.95 1.71
CA THR A 199 -27.91 4.57 1.23
C THR A 199 -26.67 4.19 0.43
N LEU A 200 -26.33 2.90 0.40
CA LEU A 200 -25.19 2.41 -0.36
C LEU A 200 -25.26 2.80 -1.85
N ASP A 201 -26.46 2.80 -2.43
CA ASP A 201 -26.68 3.24 -3.81
C ASP A 201 -26.31 4.71 -4.02
N GLU A 202 -26.76 5.59 -3.13
CA GLU A 202 -26.45 7.01 -3.22
C GLU A 202 -24.97 7.29 -2.92
N GLN A 203 -24.34 6.51 -2.03
CA GLN A 203 -22.90 6.59 -1.79
C GLN A 203 -22.08 6.22 -3.03
N ILE A 204 -22.48 5.18 -3.77
CA ILE A 204 -21.83 4.81 -5.03
C ILE A 204 -22.03 5.90 -6.09
N GLU A 205 -23.23 6.46 -6.20
CA GLU A 205 -23.49 7.59 -7.10
C GLU A 205 -22.68 8.85 -6.73
N GLN A 206 -22.46 9.07 -5.44
CA GLN A 206 -21.57 10.13 -4.95
C GLN A 206 -20.11 9.87 -5.36
N ILE A 207 -19.65 8.62 -5.27
CA ILE A 207 -18.31 8.24 -5.76
C ILE A 207 -18.19 8.48 -7.26
N PHE A 208 -19.19 8.12 -8.07
CA PHE A 208 -19.21 8.41 -9.51
C PHE A 208 -19.10 9.91 -9.79
N THR A 209 -19.89 10.71 -9.08
CA THR A 209 -19.87 12.19 -9.21
C THR A 209 -18.47 12.75 -8.91
N MET A 210 -17.84 12.29 -7.82
CA MET A 210 -16.48 12.71 -7.45
C MET A 210 -15.43 12.21 -8.44
N TYR A 211 -15.58 10.98 -8.96
CA TYR A 211 -14.71 10.40 -9.97
C TYR A 211 -14.74 11.22 -11.27
N GLU A 212 -15.94 11.61 -11.74
CA GLU A 212 -16.15 12.43 -12.93
C GLU A 212 -15.57 13.85 -12.74
N ALA A 213 -15.62 14.40 -11.53
CA ALA A 213 -15.05 15.69 -11.14
C ALA A 213 -13.50 15.69 -10.97
N GLY A 214 -12.82 14.61 -11.36
CA GLY A 214 -11.36 14.49 -11.31
C GLY A 214 -10.83 13.61 -10.18
N GLY A 215 -11.72 13.00 -9.39
CA GLY A 215 -11.37 12.11 -8.29
C GLY A 215 -10.90 12.83 -7.03
N ALA A 216 -10.47 12.06 -6.05
CA ALA A 216 -10.00 12.56 -4.76
C ALA A 216 -8.82 11.70 -4.26
N GLN A 217 -7.96 12.31 -3.45
CA GLN A 217 -7.07 11.57 -2.57
C GLN A 217 -7.86 11.12 -1.34
N MET A 218 -7.71 9.86 -0.95
CA MET A 218 -8.50 9.24 0.10
C MET A 218 -7.64 8.65 1.21
N VAL A 219 -8.26 8.49 2.39
CA VAL A 219 -7.79 7.68 3.52
C VAL A 219 -8.83 6.60 3.78
N TYR A 220 -8.40 5.35 3.85
CA TYR A 220 -9.29 4.20 4.02
C TYR A 220 -9.00 3.48 5.34
N GLN A 221 -9.98 3.44 6.25
CA GLN A 221 -9.89 2.68 7.51
C GLN A 221 -10.23 1.21 7.28
N VAL A 222 -9.28 0.48 6.68
CA VAL A 222 -9.52 -0.88 6.16
C VAL A 222 -8.65 -1.97 6.81
N MET A 223 -7.90 -1.62 7.85
CA MET A 223 -7.01 -2.56 8.54
C MET A 223 -7.39 -2.68 10.02
N SER A 224 -7.03 -3.79 10.65
CA SER A 224 -7.12 -3.97 12.11
C SER A 224 -5.84 -3.49 12.79
N GLU A 225 -5.97 -2.82 13.94
CA GLU A 225 -4.83 -2.45 14.79
C GLU A 225 -4.07 -3.69 15.31
N ASP A 226 -4.77 -4.81 15.54
CA ASP A 226 -4.12 -6.05 15.99
C ASP A 226 -3.26 -6.68 14.90
N ASP A 227 -3.71 -6.60 13.63
CA ASP A 227 -2.90 -7.03 12.48
C ASP A 227 -1.67 -6.11 12.31
N VAL A 228 -1.83 -4.79 12.50
CA VAL A 228 -0.70 -3.84 12.48
C VAL A 228 0.35 -4.23 13.52
N ARG A 229 -0.08 -4.52 14.76
CA ARG A 229 0.85 -4.95 15.83
C ARG A 229 1.56 -6.26 15.47
N ALA A 230 0.81 -7.25 15.01
CA ALA A 230 1.35 -8.57 14.66
C ALA A 230 2.36 -8.50 13.51
N ILE A 231 2.11 -7.66 12.49
CA ILE A 231 3.05 -7.42 11.38
C ILE A 231 4.31 -6.72 11.89
N MET A 232 4.16 -5.70 12.73
CA MET A 232 5.29 -4.95 13.29
C MET A 232 6.26 -5.83 14.09
N GLN A 233 5.74 -6.85 14.80
CA GLN A 233 6.53 -7.79 15.60
C GLN A 233 7.38 -8.76 14.77
N ASP A 234 7.08 -8.95 13.48
CA ASP A 234 7.86 -9.88 12.65
C ASP A 234 9.28 -9.36 12.41
N PRO A 235 10.34 -10.15 12.61
CA PRO A 235 11.72 -9.67 12.50
C PRO A 235 12.11 -9.14 11.11
N PHE A 236 11.36 -9.49 10.06
CA PHE A 236 11.61 -9.09 8.67
C PHE A 236 10.72 -7.93 8.20
N THR A 237 9.93 -7.33 9.09
CA THR A 237 9.17 -6.10 8.83
C THR A 237 10.02 -4.87 9.08
N MET A 238 10.26 -4.09 8.03
CA MET A 238 10.79 -2.73 8.07
C MET A 238 9.69 -1.71 8.39
N ILE A 239 10.09 -0.52 8.84
CA ILE A 239 9.17 0.61 9.02
C ILE A 239 9.31 1.56 7.83
N ALA A 240 8.22 1.77 7.10
CA ALA A 240 8.15 2.71 5.98
C ALA A 240 6.90 3.57 6.10
N SER A 241 6.99 4.85 5.76
CA SER A 241 5.87 5.79 5.94
C SER A 241 4.79 5.65 4.86
N ASP A 242 5.13 5.14 3.68
CA ASP A 242 4.26 5.11 2.50
C ASP A 242 3.64 6.49 2.19
N SER A 243 4.37 7.58 2.42
CA SER A 243 3.90 8.93 2.12
C SER A 243 4.66 9.55 0.96
N GLY A 244 3.93 10.18 0.05
CA GLY A 244 4.50 11.22 -0.80
C GLY A 244 4.86 12.47 0.01
N VAL A 245 5.55 13.41 -0.64
CA VAL A 245 5.86 14.73 -0.07
C VAL A 245 4.56 15.48 0.26
N ARG A 246 4.49 16.07 1.45
CA ARG A 246 3.30 16.78 1.94
C ARG A 246 3.59 18.26 2.13
N GLU A 247 2.62 19.07 1.76
CA GLU A 247 2.56 20.48 2.13
C GLU A 247 1.79 20.62 3.45
N PHE A 248 2.41 21.25 4.43
CA PHE A 248 1.79 21.47 5.74
C PHE A 248 0.55 22.36 5.63
N GLY A 249 -0.53 21.99 6.31
CA GLY A 249 -1.81 22.72 6.26
C GLY A 249 -2.64 22.50 4.98
N SER A 250 -2.16 21.68 4.03
CA SER A 250 -2.86 21.40 2.78
C SER A 250 -3.68 20.11 2.87
N GLY A 251 -5.01 20.23 2.76
CA GLY A 251 -5.95 19.12 2.87
C GLY A 251 -5.96 18.46 4.26
N VAL A 252 -6.42 17.20 4.29
CA VAL A 252 -6.45 16.34 5.49
C VAL A 252 -5.77 15.00 5.17
N PRO A 253 -4.48 15.00 4.79
CA PRO A 253 -3.79 13.78 4.35
C PRO A 253 -3.60 12.79 5.51
N HIS A 254 -3.29 11.54 5.15
CA HIS A 254 -2.95 10.51 6.13
C HIS A 254 -1.79 10.97 7.03
N PRO A 255 -1.89 10.85 8.37
CA PRO A 255 -0.87 11.33 9.32
C PRO A 255 0.49 10.62 9.22
N ARG A 256 0.59 9.57 8.39
CA ARG A 256 1.81 8.78 8.19
C ARG A 256 2.92 9.60 7.55
N GLY A 257 2.58 10.65 6.80
CA GLY A 257 3.55 11.57 6.21
C GLY A 257 4.24 12.50 7.19
N TYR A 258 3.72 12.67 8.42
CA TYR A 258 4.27 13.61 9.39
C TYR A 258 4.95 12.93 10.58
N GLY A 259 4.49 11.74 10.97
CA GLY A 259 4.88 11.19 12.28
C GLY A 259 5.02 9.67 12.32
N ASN A 260 5.18 8.98 11.20
CA ASN A 260 5.21 7.51 11.19
C ASN A 260 6.27 6.92 12.14
N ASN A 261 7.53 7.33 12.00
CA ASN A 261 8.62 6.77 12.81
C ASN A 261 8.53 7.22 14.27
N ALA A 262 8.18 8.49 14.50
CA ALA A 262 7.91 9.00 15.86
C ALA A 262 6.76 8.25 16.54
N ARG A 263 5.72 7.87 15.78
CA ARG A 263 4.62 7.05 16.28
C ARG A 263 5.08 5.63 16.64
N VAL A 264 5.97 5.01 15.86
CA VAL A 264 6.55 3.71 16.24
C VAL A 264 7.28 3.83 17.58
N LEU A 265 8.15 4.83 17.74
CA LEU A 265 8.94 5.03 18.97
C LEU A 265 8.06 5.40 20.18
N GLY A 266 7.12 6.35 20.03
CA GLY A 266 6.25 6.76 21.13
C GLY A 266 5.16 5.73 21.45
N ARG A 267 4.35 5.37 20.45
CA ARG A 267 3.18 4.51 20.66
C ARG A 267 3.55 3.03 20.76
N TYR A 268 4.33 2.51 19.83
CA TYR A 268 4.54 1.05 19.73
C TYR A 268 5.70 0.55 20.60
N VAL A 269 6.74 1.34 20.82
CA VAL A 269 7.84 1.01 21.75
C VAL A 269 7.48 1.43 23.18
N ARG A 270 7.35 2.74 23.45
CA ARG A 270 7.21 3.24 24.83
C ARG A 270 5.87 2.91 25.47
N GLU A 271 4.76 3.24 24.82
CA GLU A 271 3.43 3.07 25.42
C GLU A 271 2.92 1.63 25.40
N LEU A 272 2.98 0.97 24.24
CA LEU A 272 2.38 -0.36 24.03
C LEU A 272 3.36 -1.53 24.18
N LYS A 273 4.68 -1.28 24.14
CA LYS A 273 5.73 -2.31 24.28
C LYS A 273 5.57 -3.49 23.31
N ILE A 274 5.18 -3.20 22.07
CA ILE A 274 4.97 -4.18 21.00
C ILE A 274 6.30 -4.70 20.46
N VAL A 275 7.29 -3.81 20.35
CA VAL A 275 8.68 -4.09 19.97
C VAL A 275 9.62 -3.33 20.91
N SER A 276 10.85 -3.82 21.08
CA SER A 276 11.87 -3.09 21.86
C SER A 276 12.37 -1.86 21.09
N LEU A 277 13.02 -0.94 21.80
CA LEU A 277 13.61 0.24 21.18
C LEU A 277 14.68 -0.15 20.15
N GLU A 278 15.57 -1.07 20.52
CA GLU A 278 16.67 -1.53 19.66
C GLU A 278 16.15 -2.21 18.40
N ASP A 279 15.11 -3.05 18.52
CA ASP A 279 14.49 -3.68 17.37
C ASP A 279 13.77 -2.65 16.48
N ALA A 280 13.06 -1.69 17.06
CA ALA A 280 12.44 -0.60 16.31
C ALA A 280 13.48 0.23 15.54
N ILE A 281 14.60 0.59 16.17
CA ILE A 281 15.71 1.29 15.50
C ILE A 281 16.29 0.43 14.39
N ARG A 282 16.55 -0.87 14.62
CA ARG A 282 17.02 -1.81 13.60
C ARG A 282 16.09 -1.85 12.39
N LYS A 283 14.77 -1.91 12.61
CA LYS A 283 13.72 -1.92 11.58
C LYS A 283 13.61 -0.62 10.77
N MET A 284 14.16 0.48 11.29
CA MET A 284 14.22 1.79 10.62
C MET A 284 15.59 2.12 10.01
N THR A 285 16.64 1.35 10.32
CA THR A 285 18.03 1.68 9.97
C THR A 285 18.76 0.52 9.29
N SER A 286 19.35 -0.38 10.06
CA SER A 286 20.20 -1.46 9.52
C SER A 286 19.43 -2.51 8.72
N LEU A 287 18.17 -2.80 9.06
CA LEU A 287 17.34 -3.70 8.27
C LEU A 287 17.10 -3.16 6.85
N PRO A 288 16.55 -1.94 6.64
CA PRO A 288 16.41 -1.39 5.30
C PRO A 288 17.76 -1.18 4.59
N ALA A 289 18.82 -0.75 5.29
CA ALA A 289 20.14 -0.63 4.68
C ALA A 289 20.63 -1.96 4.10
N ASN A 290 20.47 -3.06 4.84
CA ASN A 290 20.85 -4.40 4.37
C ASN A 290 19.95 -4.89 3.22
N VAL A 291 18.64 -4.64 3.28
CA VAL A 291 17.69 -5.07 2.25
C VAL A 291 17.96 -4.38 0.91
N PHE A 292 18.27 -3.09 0.92
CA PHE A 292 18.50 -2.29 -0.28
C PHE A 292 19.99 -2.16 -0.66
N GLY A 293 20.89 -2.87 0.04
CA GLY A 293 22.31 -2.94 -0.32
C GLY A 293 23.14 -1.70 0.01
N PHE A 294 22.69 -0.85 0.94
CA PHE A 294 23.46 0.29 1.44
C PHE A 294 24.52 -0.17 2.45
N ARG A 295 25.74 -0.42 1.97
CA ARG A 295 26.81 -1.11 2.74
C ARG A 295 27.48 -0.27 3.83
N ASP A 296 27.35 1.05 3.76
CA ASP A 296 28.01 2.04 4.62
C ASP A 296 27.02 2.93 5.38
N ARG A 297 25.76 2.49 5.52
CA ARG A 297 24.66 3.22 6.17
C ARG A 297 23.87 2.32 7.14
N GLY A 298 23.00 2.97 7.93
CA GLY A 298 22.05 2.28 8.82
C GLY A 298 22.66 1.74 10.13
N GLN A 299 23.94 2.02 10.42
CA GLN A 299 24.61 1.66 11.66
C GLN A 299 25.56 2.78 12.09
N ILE A 300 25.70 2.99 13.40
CA ILE A 300 26.73 3.88 13.96
C ILE A 300 28.03 3.08 14.09
N ARG A 301 28.94 3.26 13.13
CA ARG A 301 30.22 2.56 13.06
C ARG A 301 31.28 3.44 12.40
N GLU A 302 32.53 3.31 12.84
CA GLU A 302 33.65 3.98 12.17
C GLU A 302 33.71 3.63 10.67
N GLY A 303 33.91 4.64 9.83
CA GLY A 303 33.93 4.51 8.37
C GLY A 303 32.56 4.52 7.68
N PHE A 304 31.45 4.52 8.42
CA PHE A 304 30.10 4.65 7.86
C PHE A 304 29.70 6.13 7.68
N VAL A 305 28.71 6.40 6.84
CA VAL A 305 28.16 7.74 6.65
C VAL A 305 27.47 8.21 7.94
N ALA A 306 27.68 9.48 8.30
CA ALA A 306 27.15 10.10 9.51
C ALA A 306 25.66 10.50 9.40
N ASP A 307 24.80 9.58 8.96
CA ASP A 307 23.34 9.75 8.99
C ASP A 307 22.81 9.50 10.42
N ILE A 308 22.77 10.56 11.23
CA ILE A 308 22.49 10.45 12.68
C ILE A 308 21.21 11.21 13.03
N VAL A 309 20.39 10.59 13.88
CA VAL A 309 19.22 11.22 14.52
C VAL A 309 19.41 11.14 16.03
N ILE A 310 19.24 12.27 16.72
CA ILE A 310 19.20 12.36 18.18
C ILE A 310 17.74 12.64 18.56
N PHE A 311 17.17 11.84 19.45
CA PHE A 311 15.80 11.99 19.93
C PHE A 311 15.72 11.64 21.42
N ASP A 312 14.69 12.13 22.09
CA ASP A 312 14.34 11.73 23.46
C ASP A 312 13.41 10.51 23.40
N GLU A 313 13.77 9.46 24.12
CA GLU A 313 13.00 8.22 24.17
C GLU A 313 11.76 8.30 25.09
N ASN A 314 11.66 9.34 25.94
CA ASN A 314 10.62 9.51 26.95
C ASN A 314 9.35 10.22 26.48
#